data_AF-F8JE63-F1
#
_entry.id   AF-F8JE63-F1
#
_cell.length_a   1.000
_cell.length_b   1.000
_cell.length_c   1.000
_cell.angle_alpha   90.00
_cell.angle_beta   90.00
_cell.angle_gamma   90.00
#
_symmetry.space_group_name_H-M   'P 1'
#
loop_
_entity.id
_entity.type
_entity.pdbx_description
1 polymer ?
#
loop_
_entity_poly.entity_id
_entity_poly.type
_entity_poly.pdbx_seq_one_letter_code
_entity_poly.pdbx_strand_id
1 'polypeptide(L)'
;MNNFLKDGRALALVAGVAFAIGGLTILLDKDLTSPTQWQSGQWLTILTVFGTITAGHLMVDAARARHVFAAIGFLVLFLSGTALVVYSSVGRQAEAQGTTTLSVEDTNKKIVEKNEDLEAAKARKAYADDQVQKETGKRGCGRNCRDWQRNAKDVEIVIEQLEREIAALGPQKPVNAKAVAMAEIAMLLHVPGTKDQIVAALVLLMPFATTLFFEVGSIVAFGFAFRTSRKAEASRPEIPERSVPVPANDASVSGKSEIPGNTPVPPKGGRRRGRKADKTVVNFSEAFREKHGRAPSGGEIKAQFPELPVSTAYDYSQRARMSA
;
A
#
# COMPACT_ATOMS: atom_id res chain seq x y z
N MET A 1 4.02 -26.25 26.81
CA MET A 1 3.83 -24.87 26.29
C MET A 1 5.02 -23.93 26.52
N ASN A 2 6.19 -24.40 26.99
CA ASN A 2 7.31 -23.53 27.40
C ASN A 2 8.51 -23.48 26.44
N ASN A 3 8.45 -24.14 25.27
CA ASN A 3 9.52 -24.10 24.27
C ASN A 3 9.25 -23.15 23.09
N PHE A 4 8.01 -22.67 22.94
CA PHE A 4 7.68 -21.75 21.84
C PHE A 4 8.28 -20.35 22.03
N LEU A 5 8.63 -19.95 23.26
CA LEU A 5 9.14 -18.62 23.60
C LEU A 5 10.66 -18.49 23.55
N LYS A 6 11.41 -19.57 23.30
CA LYS A 6 12.89 -19.53 23.24
C LYS A 6 13.45 -19.19 21.85
N ASP A 7 12.62 -19.22 20.82
CA ASP A 7 13.02 -18.86 19.46
C ASP A 7 12.78 -17.37 19.21
N GLY A 8 13.83 -16.63 18.82
CA GLY A 8 13.73 -15.20 18.49
C GLY A 8 12.65 -14.87 17.43
N ARG A 9 12.24 -15.87 16.63
CA ARG A 9 11.11 -15.77 15.69
C ARG A 9 9.75 -15.65 16.38
N ALA A 10 9.52 -16.37 17.47
CA ALA A 10 8.27 -16.29 18.22
C ALA A 10 8.17 -14.96 18.96
N LEU A 11 9.28 -14.48 19.53
CA LEU A 11 9.34 -13.16 20.15
C LEU A 11 9.10 -12.05 19.13
N ALA A 12 9.69 -12.15 17.93
CA ALA A 12 9.44 -11.21 16.84
C ALA A 12 7.97 -11.22 16.37
N LEU A 13 7.30 -12.39 16.35
CA LEU A 13 5.88 -12.49 16.03
C LEU A 13 5.02 -11.82 17.09
N VAL A 14 5.27 -12.09 18.38
CA VAL A 14 4.55 -11.44 19.49
C VAL A 14 4.76 -9.94 19.46
N ALA A 15 5.99 -9.47 19.26
CA ALA A 15 6.31 -8.05 19.14
C ALA A 15 5.59 -7.41 17.93
N GLY A 16 5.61 -8.07 16.77
CA GLY A 16 4.92 -7.59 15.57
C GLY A 16 3.41 -7.45 15.76
N VAL A 17 2.78 -8.44 16.39
CA VAL A 17 1.35 -8.38 16.75
C VAL A 17 1.07 -7.25 17.74
N ALA A 18 1.91 -7.09 18.78
CA ALA A 18 1.74 -6.02 19.76
C ALA A 18 1.86 -4.62 19.12
N PHE A 19 2.84 -4.40 18.24
CA PHE A 19 3.00 -3.13 17.54
C PHE A 19 1.86 -2.87 16.54
N ALA A 20 1.40 -3.90 15.83
CA ALA A 20 0.27 -3.78 14.91
C ALA A 20 -1.03 -3.43 15.65
N ILE A 21 -1.32 -4.11 16.76
CA ILE A 21 -2.50 -3.82 17.59
C ILE A 21 -2.38 -2.42 18.19
N GLY A 22 -1.25 -2.07 18.81
CA GLY A 22 -1.04 -0.75 19.42
C GLY A 22 -1.19 0.39 18.41
N GLY A 23 -0.64 0.24 17.21
CA GLY A 23 -0.82 1.21 16.12
C GLY A 23 -2.28 1.32 15.69
N LEU A 24 -2.99 0.20 15.59
CA LEU A 24 -4.40 0.17 15.23
C LEU A 24 -5.30 0.79 16.32
N THR A 25 -4.95 0.64 17.60
CA THR A 25 -5.62 1.31 18.71
C THR A 25 -5.48 2.82 18.62
N ILE A 26 -4.32 3.35 18.22
CA ILE A 26 -4.15 4.81 18.02
C ILE A 26 -4.98 5.29 16.82
N LEU A 27 -5.07 4.49 15.76
CA LEU A 27 -5.78 4.87 14.53
C LEU A 27 -7.31 4.79 14.66
N LEU A 28 -7.82 3.78 15.36
CA LEU A 28 -9.26 3.49 15.45
C LEU A 28 -9.87 3.88 16.81
N ASP A 29 -9.07 3.98 17.87
CA ASP A 29 -9.51 4.29 19.24
C ASP A 29 -10.72 3.43 19.66
N LYS A 30 -11.80 4.05 20.17
CA LYS A 30 -13.02 3.35 20.63
C LYS A 30 -13.67 2.52 19.53
N ASP A 31 -13.54 2.92 18.27
CA ASP A 31 -14.11 2.19 17.14
C ASP A 31 -13.54 0.78 17.03
N LEU A 32 -12.30 0.53 17.48
CA LEU A 32 -11.68 -0.80 17.43
C LEU A 32 -12.50 -1.85 18.20
N THR A 33 -13.18 -1.42 19.28
CA THR A 33 -13.92 -2.32 20.19
C THR A 33 -15.41 -2.46 19.87
N SER A 34 -15.92 -1.70 18.89
CA SER A 34 -17.32 -1.69 18.46
C SER A 34 -17.48 -2.09 16.98
N PRO A 35 -17.19 -3.37 16.62
CA PRO A 35 -17.19 -3.85 15.22
C PRO A 35 -18.54 -3.75 14.51
N THR A 36 -19.64 -3.64 15.27
CA THR A 36 -21.00 -3.48 14.71
C THR A 36 -21.28 -2.08 14.17
N GLN A 37 -20.43 -1.09 14.45
CA GLN A 37 -20.57 0.30 13.96
C GLN A 37 -19.51 0.66 12.92
N TRP A 38 -18.74 -0.30 12.43
CA TRP A 38 -17.69 -0.03 11.46
C TRP A 38 -18.26 0.48 10.14
N GLN A 39 -17.80 1.66 9.73
CA GLN A 39 -17.99 2.19 8.40
C GLN A 39 -16.81 1.76 7.50
N SER A 40 -16.88 2.13 6.22
CA SER A 40 -15.85 1.81 5.23
C SER A 40 -14.46 2.34 5.63
N GLY A 41 -14.39 3.46 6.36
CA GLY A 41 -13.15 4.07 6.81
C GLY A 41 -12.31 3.19 7.75
N GLN A 42 -12.95 2.47 8.68
CA GLN A 42 -12.25 1.59 9.61
C GLN A 42 -11.60 0.42 8.86
N TRP A 43 -12.32 -0.17 7.90
CA TRP A 43 -11.79 -1.28 7.09
C TRP A 43 -10.64 -0.84 6.20
N LEU A 44 -10.76 0.33 5.54
CA LEU A 44 -9.70 0.90 4.72
C LEU A 44 -8.43 1.17 5.52
N THR A 45 -8.55 1.62 6.76
CA THR A 45 -7.40 1.85 7.65
C THR A 45 -6.69 0.54 7.99
N ILE A 46 -7.43 -0.51 8.35
CA ILE A 46 -6.88 -1.84 8.63
C ILE A 46 -6.15 -2.39 7.40
N LEU A 47 -6.79 -2.31 6.23
CA LEU A 47 -6.20 -2.76 4.97
C LEU A 47 -4.97 -1.93 4.57
N THR A 48 -4.93 -0.64 4.87
CA THR A 48 -3.77 0.22 4.59
C THR A 48 -2.59 -0.18 5.46
N VAL A 49 -2.81 -0.39 6.77
CA VAL A 49 -1.77 -0.88 7.69
C VAL A 49 -1.25 -2.24 7.23
N PHE A 50 -2.15 -3.18 6.92
CA PHE A 50 -1.79 -4.51 6.42
C PHE A 50 -1.00 -4.43 5.10
N GLY A 51 -1.47 -3.63 4.15
CA GLY A 51 -0.80 -3.41 2.87
C GLY A 51 0.58 -2.79 3.03
N THR A 52 0.74 -1.85 3.97
CA THR A 52 2.04 -1.20 4.26
C THR A 52 3.04 -2.20 4.82
N ILE A 53 2.64 -2.99 5.83
CA ILE A 53 3.49 -4.04 6.42
C ILE A 53 3.91 -5.05 5.34
N THR A 54 2.93 -5.51 4.55
CA THR A 54 3.16 -6.50 3.50
C THR A 54 4.08 -5.95 2.41
N ALA A 55 3.90 -4.69 2.00
CA ALA A 55 4.78 -4.02 1.03
C ALA A 55 6.23 -3.93 1.54
N GLY A 56 6.44 -3.62 2.82
CA GLY A 56 7.77 -3.61 3.43
C GLY A 56 8.48 -4.97 3.36
N HIS A 57 7.76 -6.07 3.62
CA HIS A 57 8.30 -7.42 3.48
C HIS A 57 8.54 -7.80 2.01
N LEU A 58 7.56 -7.56 1.13
CA LEU A 58 7.65 -7.89 -0.30
C LEU A 58 8.74 -7.10 -1.03
N MET A 59 9.07 -5.88 -0.58
CA MET A 59 10.20 -5.12 -1.09
C MET A 59 11.51 -5.89 -0.95
N VAL A 60 11.75 -6.51 0.22
CA VAL A 60 12.98 -7.27 0.48
C VAL A 60 13.04 -8.52 -0.39
N ASP A 61 11.91 -9.23 -0.52
CA ASP A 61 11.84 -10.43 -1.36
C ASP A 61 11.98 -10.10 -2.85
N ALA A 62 11.37 -9.02 -3.31
CA ALA A 62 11.53 -8.52 -4.67
C ALA A 62 12.97 -8.07 -4.97
N ALA A 63 13.64 -7.42 -4.01
CA ALA A 63 15.04 -7.04 -4.12
C ALA A 63 15.95 -8.28 -4.21
N ARG A 64 15.71 -9.30 -3.38
CA ARG A 64 16.45 -10.58 -3.41
C ARG A 64 16.25 -11.33 -4.73
N ALA A 65 15.03 -11.29 -5.28
CA ALA A 65 14.70 -11.86 -6.58
C ALA A 65 15.23 -11.01 -7.77
N ARG A 66 15.98 -9.93 -7.51
CA ARG A 66 16.51 -8.97 -8.51
C ARG A 66 15.42 -8.33 -9.37
N HIS A 67 14.21 -8.20 -8.85
CA HIS A 67 13.09 -7.54 -9.51
C HIS A 67 13.05 -6.06 -9.11
N VAL A 68 13.95 -5.27 -9.69
CA VAL A 68 14.15 -3.85 -9.34
C VAL A 68 12.87 -3.03 -9.43
N PHE A 69 12.08 -3.18 -10.49
CA PHE A 69 10.82 -2.44 -10.64
C PHE A 69 9.78 -2.77 -9.56
N ALA A 70 9.66 -4.06 -9.19
CA ALA A 70 8.76 -4.47 -8.13
C ALA A 70 9.26 -3.99 -6.76
N ALA A 71 10.57 -4.06 -6.52
CA ALA A 71 11.19 -3.54 -5.29
C ALA A 71 10.95 -2.03 -5.14
N ILE A 72 11.10 -1.23 -6.21
CA ILE A 72 10.79 0.20 -6.20
C ILE A 72 9.30 0.42 -5.96
N GLY A 73 8.42 -0.33 -6.63
CA GLY A 73 6.96 -0.23 -6.42
C GLY A 73 6.57 -0.50 -4.96
N PHE A 74 7.11 -1.56 -4.36
CA PHE A 74 6.86 -1.89 -2.95
C PHE A 74 7.50 -0.88 -1.99
N LEU A 75 8.64 -0.28 -2.33
CA LEU A 75 9.22 0.83 -1.56
C LEU A 75 8.30 2.05 -1.56
N VAL A 76 7.78 2.45 -2.73
CA VAL A 76 6.85 3.58 -2.84
C VAL A 76 5.57 3.30 -2.05
N LEU A 77 5.03 2.08 -2.12
CA LEU A 77 3.88 1.66 -1.31
C LEU A 77 4.19 1.71 0.18
N PHE A 78 5.33 1.19 0.61
CA PHE A 78 5.73 1.24 2.01
C PHE A 78 5.83 2.68 2.54
N LEU A 79 6.44 3.59 1.77
CA LEU A 79 6.57 5.00 2.16
C LEU A 79 5.23 5.73 2.17
N SER A 80 4.42 5.57 1.13
CA SER A 80 3.10 6.22 1.03
C SER A 80 2.11 5.68 2.07
N GLY A 81 2.10 4.37 2.31
CA GLY A 81 1.30 3.75 3.37
C GLY A 81 1.70 4.22 4.76
N THR A 82 3.01 4.36 5.01
CA THR A 82 3.51 4.93 6.26
C THR A 82 3.06 6.39 6.43
N ALA A 83 3.15 7.20 5.37
CA ALA A 83 2.68 8.59 5.39
C ALA A 83 1.16 8.67 5.67
N LEU A 84 0.35 7.80 5.07
CA LEU A 84 -1.09 7.69 5.31
C LEU A 84 -1.42 7.34 6.77
N VAL A 85 -0.68 6.39 7.34
CA VAL A 85 -0.83 5.98 8.74
C VAL A 85 -0.46 7.12 9.68
N VAL A 86 0.66 7.82 9.42
CA VAL A 86 1.06 8.99 10.22
C VAL A 86 0.03 10.11 10.11
N TYR A 87 -0.42 10.44 8.90
CA TYR A 87 -1.45 11.46 8.68
C TYR A 87 -2.72 11.16 9.46
N SER A 88 -3.19 9.90 9.39
CA SER A 88 -4.40 9.46 10.08
C SER A 88 -4.22 9.49 11.59
N SER A 89 -3.05 9.09 12.10
CA SER A 89 -2.72 9.12 13.53
C SER A 89 -2.66 10.54 14.09
N VAL A 90 -1.92 11.43 13.44
CA VAL A 90 -1.82 12.85 13.84
C VAL A 90 -3.18 13.51 13.80
N GLY A 91 -3.97 13.23 12.76
CA GLY A 91 -5.31 13.75 12.66
C GLY A 91 -6.24 13.29 13.78
N ARG A 92 -6.16 12.01 14.19
CA ARG A 92 -6.96 11.45 15.29
C ARG A 92 -6.53 12.04 16.64
N GLN A 93 -5.23 12.24 16.85
CA GLN A 93 -4.70 12.87 18.06
C GLN A 93 -5.10 14.35 18.13
N ALA A 94 -5.06 15.07 17.01
CA ALA A 94 -5.53 16.46 16.93
C ALA A 94 -7.05 16.57 17.17
N GLU A 95 -7.84 15.60 16.71
CA GLU A 95 -9.28 15.52 17.01
C GLU A 95 -9.57 15.14 18.46
N ALA A 96 -8.75 14.29 19.09
CA ALA A 96 -8.91 13.96 20.51
C ALA A 96 -8.51 15.12 21.43
N GLN A 97 -7.59 15.97 20.99
CA GLN A 97 -7.15 17.18 21.71
C GLN A 97 -8.00 18.42 21.36
N GLY A 98 -8.77 18.38 20.27
CA GLY A 98 -9.58 19.47 19.75
C GLY A 98 -11.08 19.20 19.77
N THR A 99 -11.89 20.24 19.58
CA THR A 99 -13.34 20.09 19.36
C THR A 99 -13.58 19.61 17.93
N THR A 100 -14.59 18.77 17.67
CA THR A 100 -14.87 18.16 16.36
C THR A 100 -14.96 19.20 15.23
N THR A 101 -14.56 18.85 14.01
CA THR A 101 -14.45 19.78 12.86
C THR A 101 -15.75 20.55 12.57
N LEU A 102 -16.91 19.90 12.68
CA LEU A 102 -18.22 20.54 12.53
C LEU A 102 -18.46 21.62 13.60
N SER A 103 -18.07 21.36 14.84
CA SER A 103 -18.14 22.37 15.90
C SER A 103 -17.17 23.53 15.64
N VAL A 104 -16.04 23.28 14.99
CA VAL A 104 -15.06 24.32 14.66
C VAL A 104 -15.55 25.24 13.55
N GLU A 105 -16.14 24.69 12.48
CA GLU A 105 -16.75 25.45 11.39
C GLU A 105 -17.88 26.35 11.90
N ASP A 106 -18.81 25.78 12.66
CA ASP A 106 -19.93 26.53 13.22
C ASP A 106 -19.48 27.61 14.20
N THR A 107 -18.48 27.33 15.04
CA THR A 107 -17.91 28.31 15.96
C THR A 107 -17.20 29.43 15.20
N ASN A 108 -16.39 29.12 14.18
CA ASN A 108 -15.71 30.13 13.37
C ASN A 108 -16.70 31.01 12.60
N LYS A 109 -17.74 30.40 12.03
CA LYS A 109 -18.80 31.13 11.34
C LYS A 109 -19.50 32.11 12.29
N LYS A 110 -19.85 31.66 13.50
CA LYS A 110 -20.40 32.53 14.55
C LYS A 110 -19.45 33.65 14.95
N ILE A 111 -18.14 33.41 15.00
CA ILE A 111 -17.15 34.46 15.27
C ILE A 111 -17.16 35.49 14.14
N VAL A 112 -17.19 35.08 12.87
CA VAL A 112 -17.26 36.00 11.73
C VAL A 112 -18.55 36.81 11.76
N GLU A 113 -19.71 36.15 11.88
CA GLU A 113 -21.02 36.81 11.95
C GLU A 113 -21.07 37.84 13.10
N LYS A 114 -20.57 37.49 14.29
CA LYS A 114 -20.53 38.42 15.43
C LYS A 114 -19.57 39.58 15.25
N ASN A 115 -18.44 39.38 14.57
CA ASN A 115 -17.53 40.49 14.25
C ASN A 115 -18.17 41.45 13.26
N GLU A 116 -18.92 40.95 12.27
CA GLU A 116 -19.69 41.80 11.34
C GLU A 116 -20.77 42.59 12.09
N ASP A 117 -21.52 41.96 13.00
CA ASP A 117 -22.51 42.63 13.85
C ASP A 117 -21.88 43.69 14.76
N LEU A 118 -20.69 43.41 15.29
CA LEU A 118 -19.95 44.32 16.17
C LEU A 118 -19.46 45.56 15.40
N GLU A 119 -18.93 45.39 14.20
CA GLU A 119 -18.55 46.52 13.35
C GLU A 119 -19.78 47.35 12.93
N ALA A 120 -20.90 46.69 12.61
CA ALA A 120 -22.16 47.39 12.34
C ALA A 120 -22.72 48.13 13.58
N ALA A 121 -22.55 47.58 14.78
CA ALA A 121 -22.94 48.23 16.03
C ALA A 121 -22.04 49.44 16.35
N LYS A 122 -20.72 49.33 16.16
CA LYS A 122 -19.78 50.46 16.28
C LYS A 122 -20.12 51.59 15.32
N ALA A 123 -20.44 51.27 14.06
CA ALA A 123 -20.86 52.27 13.08
C ALA A 123 -22.16 52.98 13.50
N ARG A 124 -23.14 52.23 14.01
CA ARG A 124 -24.40 52.79 14.55
C ARG A 124 -24.17 53.70 15.75
N LYS A 125 -23.27 53.32 16.67
CA LYS A 125 -22.89 54.15 17.81
C LYS A 125 -22.22 55.46 17.35
N ALA A 126 -21.25 55.38 16.43
CA ALA A 126 -20.56 56.54 15.88
C ALA A 126 -21.54 57.51 15.20
N TYR A 127 -22.53 56.98 14.46
CA TYR A 127 -23.59 57.79 13.87
C TYR A 127 -24.46 58.48 14.94
N ALA A 128 -24.88 57.76 15.98
CA ALA A 128 -25.65 58.34 17.07
C ALA A 128 -24.85 59.45 17.80
N ASP A 129 -23.56 59.22 18.06
CA ASP A 129 -22.66 60.19 18.70
C ASP A 129 -22.49 61.46 17.84
N ASP A 130 -22.37 61.33 16.52
CA ASP A 130 -22.33 62.47 15.58
C ASP A 130 -23.64 63.27 15.58
N GLN A 131 -24.80 62.60 15.65
CA GLN A 131 -26.08 63.29 15.79
C GLN A 131 -26.20 64.04 17.12
N VAL A 132 -25.71 63.48 18.23
CA VAL A 132 -25.65 64.18 19.52
C VAL A 132 -24.81 65.46 19.39
N GLN A 133 -23.63 65.39 18.76
CA GLN A 133 -22.76 66.57 18.59
C GLN A 133 -23.43 67.66 17.74
N LYS A 134 -24.07 67.29 16.63
CA LYS A 134 -24.81 68.21 15.75
C LYS A 134 -25.94 68.94 16.47
N GLU A 135 -26.71 68.22 17.28
CA GLU A 135 -27.85 68.78 18.02
C GLU A 135 -27.42 69.63 19.24
N THR A 136 -26.22 69.41 19.78
CA THR A 136 -25.74 70.13 20.97
C THR A 136 -25.29 71.57 20.65
N GLY A 137 -24.86 71.83 19.41
CA GLY A 137 -24.11 73.04 19.04
C GLY A 137 -24.85 74.39 19.01
N LYS A 138 -26.16 74.47 19.30
CA LYS A 138 -26.92 75.73 19.11
C LYS A 138 -27.74 76.28 20.28
N ARG A 139 -28.16 75.48 21.27
CA ARG A 139 -28.98 75.96 22.41
C ARG A 139 -29.03 75.01 23.63
N GLY A 140 -28.11 74.05 23.73
CA GLY A 140 -28.16 72.96 24.72
C GLY A 140 -28.92 71.73 24.22
N CYS A 141 -28.82 70.63 24.97
CA CYS A 141 -29.36 69.33 24.56
C CYS A 141 -30.89 69.26 24.71
N GLY A 142 -31.60 69.40 23.58
CA GLY A 142 -33.06 69.24 23.48
C GLY A 142 -33.53 67.79 23.60
N ARG A 143 -34.83 67.54 23.33
CA ARG A 143 -35.44 66.20 23.40
C ARG A 143 -34.76 65.21 22.44
N ASN A 144 -34.59 65.59 21.18
CA ASN A 144 -33.94 64.76 20.15
C ASN A 144 -32.49 64.42 20.52
N CYS A 145 -31.73 65.37 21.06
CA CYS A 145 -30.38 65.13 21.55
C CYS A 145 -30.36 64.08 22.69
N ARG A 146 -31.31 64.16 23.64
CA ARG A 146 -31.43 63.16 24.71
C ARG A 146 -31.85 61.78 24.19
N ASP A 147 -32.67 61.74 23.15
CA ASP A 147 -33.08 60.48 22.51
C ASP A 147 -31.89 59.83 21.78
N TRP A 148 -31.06 60.62 21.07
CA TRP A 148 -29.81 60.15 20.48
C TRP A 148 -28.79 59.68 21.53
N GLN A 149 -28.67 60.40 22.66
CA GLN A 149 -27.82 59.96 23.78
C GLN A 149 -28.29 58.63 24.37
N ARG A 150 -29.60 58.43 24.49
CA ARG A 150 -30.15 57.15 24.97
C ARG A 150 -29.85 56.04 23.97
N ASN A 151 -30.08 56.28 22.68
CA ASN A 151 -29.76 55.33 21.63
C ASN A 151 -28.26 54.97 21.61
N ALA A 152 -27.36 55.94 21.78
CA ALA A 152 -25.92 55.67 21.86
C ALA A 152 -25.55 54.76 23.03
N LYS A 153 -26.17 54.95 24.21
CA LYS A 153 -26.01 54.07 25.38
C LYS A 153 -26.62 52.68 25.15
N ASP A 154 -27.77 52.60 24.51
CA ASP A 154 -28.41 51.32 24.20
C ASP A 154 -27.53 50.50 23.22
N VAL A 155 -26.94 51.15 22.21
CA VAL A 155 -26.00 50.51 21.28
C VAL A 155 -24.68 50.13 21.97
N GLU A 156 -24.19 50.93 22.91
CA GLU A 156 -23.01 50.61 23.72
C GLU A 156 -23.17 49.28 24.49
N ILE A 157 -24.35 49.06 25.11
CA ILE A 157 -24.67 47.78 25.77
C ILE A 157 -24.61 46.60 24.78
N VAL A 158 -25.08 46.79 23.55
CA VAL A 158 -25.03 45.75 22.50
C VAL A 158 -23.58 45.45 22.10
N ILE A 159 -22.72 46.47 21.98
CA ILE A 159 -21.29 46.28 21.70
C ILE A 159 -20.63 45.47 22.81
N GLU A 160 -20.84 45.84 24.08
CA GLU A 160 -20.30 45.11 25.23
C GLU A 160 -20.80 43.66 25.30
N GLN A 161 -22.04 43.41 24.88
CA GLN A 161 -22.57 42.06 24.80
C GLN A 161 -21.88 41.25 23.68
N LEU A 162 -21.73 41.83 22.48
CA LEU A 162 -21.06 41.17 21.36
C LEU A 162 -19.59 40.87 21.66
N GLU A 163 -18.87 41.80 22.30
CA GLU A 163 -17.47 41.60 22.72
C GLU A 163 -17.35 40.43 23.72
N ARG A 164 -18.26 40.35 24.70
CA ARG A 164 -18.30 39.23 25.65
C ARG A 164 -18.62 37.90 24.97
N GLU A 165 -19.56 37.88 24.04
CA GLU A 165 -19.92 36.68 23.29
C GLU A 165 -18.78 36.20 22.38
N ILE A 166 -18.07 37.12 21.72
CA ILE A 166 -16.86 36.80 20.94
C ILE A 166 -15.75 36.25 21.86
N ALA A 167 -15.51 36.90 23.00
CA ALA A 167 -14.52 36.43 23.97
C ALA A 167 -14.85 35.03 24.52
N ALA A 168 -16.13 34.73 24.73
CA ALA A 168 -16.59 33.41 25.17
C ALA A 168 -16.42 32.31 24.12
N LEU A 169 -16.53 32.66 22.82
CA LEU A 169 -16.28 31.72 21.71
C LEU A 169 -14.79 31.40 21.54
N GLY A 170 -13.91 32.29 21.98
CA GLY A 170 -12.46 32.13 21.90
C GLY A 170 -11.90 32.37 20.49
N PRO A 171 -10.59 32.16 20.28
CA PRO A 171 -9.96 32.36 18.99
C PRO A 171 -10.48 31.34 17.96
N GLN A 172 -10.50 31.75 16.68
CA GLN A 172 -10.87 30.86 15.58
C GLN A 172 -9.98 29.63 15.56
N LYS A 173 -10.60 28.46 15.41
CA LYS A 173 -9.91 27.17 15.37
C LYS A 173 -9.69 26.73 13.93
N PRO A 174 -8.61 26.00 13.61
CA PRO A 174 -8.35 25.58 12.23
C PRO A 174 -9.42 24.59 11.73
N VAL A 175 -10.03 24.88 10.59
CA VAL A 175 -11.12 24.11 9.95
C VAL A 175 -10.68 22.70 9.51
N ASN A 176 -9.39 22.52 9.24
CA ASN A 176 -8.77 21.25 8.87
C ASN A 176 -7.63 20.89 9.83
N ALA A 177 -7.95 20.64 11.09
CA ALA A 177 -6.97 20.34 12.14
C ALA A 177 -5.96 19.23 11.74
N LYS A 178 -6.41 18.22 10.98
CA LYS A 178 -5.54 17.14 10.47
C LYS A 178 -4.48 17.66 9.50
N ALA A 179 -4.89 18.41 8.48
CA ALA A 179 -3.99 18.96 7.47
C ALA A 179 -3.07 20.03 8.07
N VAL A 180 -3.56 20.82 9.03
CA VAL A 180 -2.78 21.85 9.73
C VAL A 180 -1.71 21.21 10.62
N ALA A 181 -2.05 20.20 11.42
CA ALA A 181 -1.09 19.50 12.27
C ALA A 181 -0.02 18.78 11.43
N MET A 182 -0.41 18.17 10.30
CA MET A 182 0.56 17.55 9.39
C MET A 182 1.42 18.57 8.65
N ALA A 183 0.89 19.75 8.33
CA ALA A 183 1.68 20.83 7.78
C ALA A 183 2.72 21.34 8.77
N GLU A 184 2.41 21.41 10.07
CA GLU A 184 3.39 21.77 11.11
C GLU A 184 4.54 20.76 11.22
N ILE A 185 4.22 19.46 11.14
CA ILE A 185 5.23 18.39 11.09
C ILE A 185 6.08 18.52 9.81
N ALA A 186 5.46 18.79 8.66
CA ALA A 186 6.16 18.97 7.39
C ALA A 186 7.12 20.18 7.44
N MET A 187 6.70 21.29 8.07
CA MET A 187 7.55 22.45 8.30
C MET A 187 8.76 22.12 9.19
N LEU A 188 8.57 21.32 10.25
CA LEU A 188 9.67 20.87 11.12
C LEU A 188 10.69 20.02 10.35
N LEU A 189 10.22 19.23 9.39
CA LEU A 189 11.04 18.42 8.50
C LEU A 189 11.62 19.19 7.29
N HIS A 190 11.49 20.52 7.27
CA HIS A 190 12.00 21.41 6.21
C HIS A 190 11.47 21.06 4.80
N VAL A 191 10.22 20.59 4.71
CA VAL A 191 9.56 20.39 3.42
C VAL A 191 9.40 21.76 2.72
N PRO A 192 9.79 21.91 1.45
CA PRO A 192 9.68 23.18 0.74
C PRO A 192 8.21 23.58 0.55
N GLY A 193 7.86 24.80 0.98
CA GLY A 193 6.53 25.39 0.84
C GLY A 193 6.15 26.24 2.04
N THR A 194 5.08 27.02 1.91
CA THR A 194 4.44 27.68 3.07
C THR A 194 3.48 26.73 3.75
N LYS A 195 3.19 26.95 5.04
CA LYS A 195 2.18 26.18 5.79
C LYS A 195 0.86 26.08 5.03
N ASP A 196 0.38 27.20 4.49
CA ASP A 196 -0.89 27.26 3.75
C ASP A 196 -0.87 26.45 2.45
N GLN A 197 0.25 26.46 1.73
CA GLN A 197 0.43 25.63 0.53
C GLN A 197 0.38 24.14 0.86
N ILE A 198 1.03 23.73 1.96
CA ILE A 198 1.04 22.32 2.41
C ILE A 198 -0.36 21.90 2.85
N VAL A 199 -1.07 22.75 3.60
CA VAL A 199 -2.46 22.48 4.00
C VAL A 199 -3.36 22.33 2.77
N ALA A 200 -3.26 23.25 1.80
CA ALA A 200 -4.05 23.18 0.58
C ALA A 200 -3.76 21.90 -0.21
N ALA A 201 -2.50 21.51 -0.34
CA ALA A 201 -2.10 20.27 -1.01
C ALA A 201 -2.64 19.03 -0.29
N LEU A 202 -2.57 18.98 1.05
CA LEU A 202 -3.09 17.86 1.84
C LEU A 202 -4.61 17.75 1.72
N VAL A 203 -5.34 18.86 1.81
CA VAL A 203 -6.81 18.85 1.65
C VAL A 203 -7.22 18.33 0.27
N LEU A 204 -6.46 18.67 -0.77
CA LEU A 204 -6.76 18.24 -2.15
C LEU A 204 -6.37 16.78 -2.43
N LEU A 205 -5.22 16.32 -1.94
CA LEU A 205 -4.64 15.02 -2.30
C LEU A 205 -5.15 13.87 -1.41
N MET A 206 -5.35 14.12 -0.12
CA MET A 206 -5.68 13.07 0.84
C MET A 206 -6.97 12.28 0.52
N PRO A 207 -8.05 12.87 -0.04
CA PRO A 207 -9.23 12.11 -0.44
C PRO A 207 -8.95 10.99 -1.46
N PHE A 208 -7.91 11.15 -2.29
CA PHE A 208 -7.52 10.20 -3.32
C PHE A 208 -6.34 9.32 -2.92
N ALA A 209 -5.63 9.66 -1.84
CA ALA A 209 -4.39 8.98 -1.48
C ALA A 209 -4.63 7.50 -1.09
N THR A 210 -5.70 7.22 -0.36
CA THR A 210 -6.06 5.84 0.02
C THR A 210 -6.47 5.00 -1.19
N THR A 211 -7.25 5.56 -2.13
CA THR A 211 -7.64 4.83 -3.35
C THR A 211 -6.44 4.58 -4.25
N LEU A 212 -5.59 5.59 -4.45
CA LEU A 212 -4.34 5.45 -5.20
C LEU A 212 -3.41 4.40 -4.57
N PHE A 213 -3.32 4.36 -3.24
CA PHE A 213 -2.53 3.36 -2.52
C PHE A 213 -2.98 1.93 -2.85
N PHE A 214 -4.29 1.66 -2.84
CA PHE A 214 -4.82 0.33 -3.16
C PHE A 214 -4.71 -0.01 -4.66
N GLU A 215 -4.96 0.94 -5.54
CA GLU A 215 -4.82 0.76 -6.99
C GLU A 215 -3.38 0.43 -7.37
N VAL A 216 -2.43 1.30 -7.00
CA VAL A 216 -0.99 1.08 -7.25
C VAL A 216 -0.53 -0.18 -6.51
N GLY A 217 -1.03 -0.40 -5.29
CA GLY A 217 -0.78 -1.60 -4.49
C GLY A 217 -1.11 -2.87 -5.24
N SER A 218 -2.31 -2.93 -5.82
CA SER A 218 -2.78 -4.08 -6.59
C SER A 218 -1.95 -4.30 -7.86
N ILE A 219 -1.60 -3.24 -8.60
CA ILE A 219 -0.80 -3.32 -9.82
C ILE A 219 0.60 -3.86 -9.53
N VAL A 220 1.26 -3.33 -8.51
CA VAL A 220 2.62 -3.77 -8.12
C VAL A 220 2.58 -5.21 -7.60
N ALA A 221 1.62 -5.53 -6.73
CA ALA A 221 1.50 -6.86 -6.14
C ALA A 221 1.19 -7.93 -7.19
N PHE A 222 0.19 -7.72 -8.05
CA PHE A 222 -0.15 -8.65 -9.13
C PHE A 222 0.94 -8.69 -10.20
N GLY A 223 1.55 -7.56 -10.53
CA GLY A 223 2.68 -7.49 -11.46
C GLY A 223 3.91 -8.28 -10.96
N PHE A 224 4.14 -8.30 -9.65
CA PHE A 224 5.17 -9.14 -9.04
C PHE A 224 4.77 -10.62 -9.01
N ALA A 225 3.53 -10.93 -8.62
CA ALA A 225 3.05 -12.30 -8.45
C ALA A 225 2.92 -13.08 -9.77
N PHE A 226 2.43 -12.45 -10.84
CA PHE A 226 2.18 -13.12 -12.13
C PHE A 226 3.37 -13.06 -13.09
N ARG A 227 4.49 -12.45 -12.70
CA ARG A 227 5.67 -12.45 -13.55
C ARG A 227 6.26 -13.85 -13.59
N THR A 228 6.22 -14.46 -14.78
CA THR A 228 6.87 -15.75 -15.03
C THR A 228 8.36 -15.59 -14.75
N SER A 229 8.82 -16.09 -13.60
CA SER A 229 10.23 -16.35 -13.37
C SER A 229 10.72 -17.18 -14.54
N ARG A 230 11.61 -16.62 -15.37
CA ARG A 230 12.43 -17.46 -16.24
C ARG A 230 13.17 -18.36 -15.28
N LYS A 231 12.73 -19.62 -15.17
CA LYS A 231 13.41 -20.65 -14.40
C LYS A 231 14.89 -20.53 -14.71
N ALA A 232 15.68 -20.19 -13.70
CA ALA A 232 17.11 -20.33 -13.79
C ALA A 232 17.38 -21.80 -14.11
N GLU A 233 17.87 -22.04 -15.32
CA GLU A 233 18.18 -23.36 -15.83
C GLU A 233 19.33 -23.97 -15.02
N ALA A 234 19.13 -25.22 -14.61
CA ALA A 234 20.12 -26.21 -14.20
C ALA A 234 20.91 -25.96 -12.91
N SER A 235 20.34 -26.37 -11.78
CA SER A 235 21.13 -27.11 -10.79
C SER A 235 21.67 -28.37 -11.47
N ARG A 236 22.98 -28.37 -11.76
CA ARG A 236 23.75 -29.53 -12.19
C ARG A 236 23.46 -30.69 -11.21
N PRO A 237 22.95 -31.85 -11.66
CA PRO A 237 22.84 -32.99 -10.77
C PRO A 237 24.24 -33.39 -10.32
N GLU A 238 24.49 -33.35 -9.01
CA GLU A 238 25.58 -34.07 -8.37
C GLU A 238 25.50 -35.53 -8.81
N ILE A 239 26.57 -35.99 -9.46
CA ILE A 239 26.77 -37.41 -9.76
C ILE A 239 27.05 -38.08 -8.41
N PRO A 240 26.22 -39.02 -7.93
CA PRO A 240 26.57 -39.78 -6.75
C PRO A 240 27.77 -40.66 -7.09
N GLU A 241 28.83 -40.52 -6.30
CA GLU A 241 30.02 -41.36 -6.33
C GLU A 241 29.57 -42.83 -6.17
N ARG A 242 29.70 -43.59 -7.26
CA ARG A 242 29.30 -44.99 -7.34
C ARG A 242 30.34 -45.83 -6.59
N SER A 243 30.09 -46.14 -5.32
CA SER A 243 30.82 -47.20 -4.62
C SER A 243 30.52 -48.54 -5.30
N VAL A 244 31.56 -49.15 -5.84
CA VAL A 244 31.52 -50.50 -6.42
C VAL A 244 31.71 -51.50 -5.29
N PRO A 245 30.89 -52.56 -5.22
CA PRO A 245 31.38 -53.86 -4.80
C PRO A 245 31.21 -54.90 -5.92
N VAL A 246 32.33 -55.54 -6.25
CA VAL A 246 32.47 -56.74 -7.10
C VAL A 246 32.05 -57.99 -6.27
N PRO A 247 31.59 -59.09 -6.89
CA PRO A 247 30.42 -59.84 -6.46
C PRO A 247 30.73 -61.08 -5.61
N ALA A 248 29.70 -61.59 -4.93
CA ALA A 248 29.67 -62.96 -4.43
C ALA A 248 28.47 -63.70 -5.03
N ASN A 249 28.76 -64.83 -5.67
CA ASN A 249 27.80 -65.82 -6.14
C ASN A 249 27.04 -66.45 -4.96
N ASP A 250 25.77 -66.80 -5.15
CA ASP A 250 25.34 -68.20 -5.13
C ASP A 250 23.85 -68.36 -5.50
N ALA A 251 23.58 -69.51 -6.11
CA ALA A 251 22.34 -69.91 -6.75
C ALA A 251 21.22 -70.29 -5.75
N SER A 252 19.95 -70.07 -6.14
CA SER A 252 18.93 -71.15 -6.24
C SER A 252 17.50 -70.63 -6.52
N VAL A 253 16.91 -71.21 -7.57
CA VAL A 253 15.55 -71.80 -7.67
C VAL A 253 14.30 -70.89 -7.75
N SER A 254 13.76 -70.89 -8.98
CA SER A 254 12.36 -71.17 -9.40
C SER A 254 11.17 -70.38 -8.84
N GLY A 255 10.42 -69.77 -9.77
CA GLY A 255 9.02 -69.39 -9.59
C GLY A 255 8.44 -68.67 -10.81
N LYS A 256 7.79 -69.41 -11.73
CA LYS A 256 6.95 -68.84 -12.81
C LYS A 256 5.66 -68.26 -12.21
N SER A 257 5.25 -67.05 -12.63
CA SER A 257 3.83 -66.71 -12.75
C SER A 257 3.61 -65.49 -13.67
N GLU A 258 2.48 -65.54 -14.38
CA GLU A 258 2.08 -64.69 -15.51
C GLU A 258 1.52 -63.29 -15.12
N ILE A 259 1.59 -62.40 -16.11
CA ILE A 259 1.23 -60.97 -16.29
C ILE A 259 -0.29 -60.65 -16.01
N PRO A 260 -0.83 -59.39 -15.95
CA PRO A 260 -0.36 -58.02 -15.60
C PRO A 260 -1.28 -57.28 -14.56
N GLY A 261 -0.83 -56.13 -14.01
CA GLY A 261 -1.80 -55.10 -13.57
C GLY A 261 -1.32 -54.06 -12.56
N ASN A 262 -1.22 -52.81 -13.02
CA ASN A 262 -1.35 -51.53 -12.31
C ASN A 262 -0.46 -51.20 -11.11
N THR A 263 0.44 -50.21 -11.30
CA THR A 263 0.63 -49.11 -10.35
C THR A 263 0.84 -47.77 -11.09
N PRO A 264 0.48 -46.63 -10.47
CA PRO A 264 0.15 -45.37 -11.14
C PRO A 264 1.33 -44.38 -11.18
N VAL A 265 1.42 -43.55 -12.23
CA VAL A 265 2.33 -42.39 -12.28
C VAL A 265 1.58 -41.13 -12.80
N PRO A 266 1.71 -39.96 -12.14
CA PRO A 266 0.92 -38.75 -12.35
C PRO A 266 1.56 -37.78 -13.39
N PRO A 267 1.02 -36.57 -13.58
CA PRO A 267 0.32 -36.13 -14.80
C PRO A 267 1.23 -35.66 -15.96
N LYS A 268 0.70 -35.91 -17.16
CA LYS A 268 1.17 -35.50 -18.49
C LYS A 268 1.52 -34.00 -18.57
N GLY A 269 2.80 -33.70 -18.76
CA GLY A 269 3.25 -32.52 -19.50
C GLY A 269 2.92 -32.68 -20.99
N GLY A 270 2.31 -31.66 -21.58
CA GLY A 270 1.69 -31.71 -22.91
C GLY A 270 2.61 -32.22 -24.02
N ARG A 271 2.14 -33.25 -24.73
CA ARG A 271 2.65 -33.66 -26.04
C ARG A 271 2.60 -32.45 -26.98
N ARG A 272 3.75 -31.87 -27.33
CA ARG A 272 3.87 -31.10 -28.57
C ARG A 272 3.52 -32.05 -29.72
N ARG A 273 2.42 -31.74 -30.40
CA ARG A 273 1.90 -32.46 -31.57
C ARG A 273 3.06 -32.78 -32.51
N GLY A 274 3.20 -34.08 -32.80
CA GLY A 274 4.32 -34.63 -33.55
C GLY A 274 4.41 -34.04 -34.95
N ARG A 275 5.54 -33.40 -35.23
CA ARG A 275 6.08 -33.37 -36.60
C ARG A 275 6.35 -34.83 -36.97
N LYS A 276 5.77 -35.32 -38.06
CA LYS A 276 6.04 -36.67 -38.56
C LYS A 276 7.55 -36.81 -38.71
N ALA A 277 8.12 -37.85 -38.09
CA ALA A 277 9.54 -38.11 -38.18
C ALA A 277 9.89 -38.37 -39.65
N ASP A 278 10.91 -37.68 -40.15
CA ASP A 278 11.45 -37.91 -41.48
C ASP A 278 12.12 -39.28 -41.48
N LYS A 279 11.59 -40.18 -42.29
CA LYS A 279 12.03 -41.57 -42.37
C LYS A 279 13.51 -41.67 -42.75
N THR A 280 14.03 -40.73 -43.53
CA THR A 280 15.43 -40.73 -43.96
C THR A 280 16.39 -40.52 -42.79
N VAL A 281 16.05 -39.61 -41.87
CA VAL A 281 16.86 -39.30 -40.69
C VAL A 281 16.79 -40.40 -39.64
N VAL A 282 15.62 -41.03 -39.49
CA VAL A 282 15.44 -42.18 -38.61
C VAL A 282 16.26 -43.38 -39.10
N ASN A 283 16.16 -43.73 -40.39
CA ASN A 283 16.93 -44.82 -40.98
C ASN A 283 18.44 -44.59 -40.86
N PHE A 284 18.92 -43.36 -41.08
CA PHE A 284 20.32 -43.01 -40.85
C PHE A 284 20.72 -43.22 -39.39
N SER A 285 19.87 -42.83 -38.44
CA SER A 285 20.17 -42.95 -37.02
C SER A 285 20.25 -44.41 -36.56
N GLU A 286 19.42 -45.28 -37.13
CA GLU A 286 19.46 -46.72 -36.88
C GLU A 286 20.70 -47.38 -37.50
N ALA A 287 21.03 -47.09 -38.76
CA ALA A 287 22.22 -47.60 -39.43
C ALA A 287 23.52 -47.12 -38.75
N PHE A 288 23.54 -45.87 -38.30
CA PHE A 288 24.67 -45.32 -37.54
C PHE A 288 24.86 -46.06 -36.21
N ARG A 289 23.75 -46.39 -35.54
CA ARG A 289 23.78 -47.15 -34.28
C ARG A 289 24.29 -48.57 -34.48
N GLU A 290 23.84 -49.26 -35.52
CA GLU A 290 24.32 -50.60 -35.86
C GLU A 290 25.82 -50.61 -36.12
N LYS A 291 26.34 -49.58 -36.82
CA LYS A 291 27.76 -49.47 -37.16
C LYS A 291 28.65 -49.02 -36.01
N HIS A 292 28.18 -48.13 -35.14
CA HIS A 292 29.01 -47.45 -34.14
C HIS A 292 28.67 -47.79 -32.69
N GLY A 293 27.65 -48.62 -32.43
CA GLY A 293 27.23 -49.01 -31.08
C GLY A 293 26.66 -47.85 -30.23
N ARG A 294 26.43 -46.68 -30.83
CA ARG A 294 25.89 -45.49 -30.17
C ARG A 294 24.97 -44.70 -31.09
N ALA A 295 24.04 -43.93 -30.52
CA ALA A 295 23.23 -42.99 -31.29
C ALA A 295 24.11 -41.85 -31.89
N PRO A 296 23.78 -41.35 -33.09
CA PRO A 296 24.47 -40.20 -33.66
C PRO A 296 24.22 -38.92 -32.84
N SER A 297 25.20 -38.04 -32.79
CA SER A 297 25.08 -36.70 -32.22
C SER A 297 24.35 -35.75 -33.17
N GLY A 298 23.82 -34.64 -32.64
CA GLY A 298 23.18 -33.60 -33.48
C GLY A 298 24.10 -33.04 -34.55
N GLY A 299 25.42 -32.97 -34.29
CA GLY A 299 26.42 -32.55 -35.28
C GLY A 299 26.60 -33.56 -36.41
N GLU A 300 26.61 -34.86 -36.11
CA GLU A 300 26.71 -35.94 -37.11
C GLU A 300 25.45 -35.99 -37.99
N ILE A 301 24.26 -35.79 -37.40
CA ILE A 301 23.01 -35.67 -38.17
C ILE A 301 23.03 -34.42 -39.05
N LYS A 302 23.52 -33.29 -38.55
CA LYS A 302 23.60 -32.04 -39.32
C LYS A 302 24.62 -32.10 -40.46
N ALA A 303 25.72 -32.83 -40.28
CA ALA A 303 26.71 -33.07 -41.32
C ALA A 303 26.15 -33.92 -42.46
N GLN A 304 25.37 -34.95 -42.14
CA GLN A 304 24.73 -35.82 -43.13
C GLN A 304 23.52 -35.16 -43.81
N PHE A 305 22.80 -34.28 -43.10
CA PHE A 305 21.62 -33.58 -43.59
C PHE A 305 21.77 -32.05 -43.40
N PRO A 306 22.51 -31.36 -44.28
CA PRO A 306 22.79 -29.93 -44.15
C PRO A 306 21.53 -29.06 -44.19
N GLU A 307 20.47 -29.52 -44.84
CA GLU A 307 19.20 -28.79 -44.97
C GLU A 307 18.34 -28.84 -43.69
N LEU A 308 18.64 -29.74 -42.74
CA LEU A 308 17.88 -29.81 -41.49
C LEU A 308 18.23 -28.63 -40.56
N PRO A 309 17.26 -27.91 -39.98
CA PRO A 309 17.55 -26.93 -38.95
C PRO A 309 18.32 -27.56 -37.79
N VAL A 310 19.30 -26.85 -37.23
CA VAL A 310 20.17 -27.35 -36.15
C VAL A 310 19.33 -27.88 -34.98
N SER A 311 18.30 -27.14 -34.57
CA SER A 311 17.36 -27.56 -33.52
C SER A 311 16.64 -28.87 -33.83
N THR A 312 16.35 -29.13 -35.11
CA THR A 312 15.70 -30.37 -35.55
C THR A 312 16.67 -31.54 -35.56
N ALA A 313 17.93 -31.34 -35.98
CA ALA A 313 18.97 -32.36 -35.89
C ALA A 313 19.24 -32.79 -34.43
N TYR A 314 19.26 -31.84 -33.49
CA TYR A 314 19.40 -32.15 -32.07
C TYR A 314 18.18 -32.90 -31.50
N ASP A 315 16.95 -32.54 -31.90
CA ASP A 315 15.75 -33.31 -31.52
C ASP A 315 15.83 -34.77 -32.01
N TYR A 316 16.24 -35.02 -33.25
CA TYR A 316 16.46 -36.38 -33.74
C TYR A 316 17.53 -37.14 -32.96
N SER A 317 18.66 -36.48 -32.62
CA SER A 317 19.71 -37.11 -31.81
C SER A 317 19.22 -37.52 -30.42
N GLN A 318 18.35 -36.70 -29.81
CA GLN A 318 17.77 -36.99 -28.50
C GLN A 318 16.76 -38.14 -28.60
N ARG A 319 15.92 -38.16 -29.63
CA ARG A 319 14.99 -39.27 -29.87
C ARG A 319 15.71 -40.59 -30.13
N ALA A 320 16.78 -40.57 -30.92
CA ALA A 320 17.60 -41.76 -31.20
C ALA A 320 18.29 -42.32 -29.94
N ARG A 321 18.62 -41.46 -28.97
CA ARG A 321 19.15 -41.87 -27.65
C ARG A 321 18.09 -42.47 -26.73
N MET A 322 16.86 -41.96 -26.80
CA MET A 322 15.74 -42.47 -26.00
C MET A 322 15.19 -43.80 -26.52
N SER A 323 15.47 -44.15 -27.78
CA SER A 323 15.07 -45.42 -28.41
C SER A 323 16.19 -46.49 -28.39
N ALA A 324 17.25 -46.26 -27.61
CA ALA A 324 18.33 -47.21 -27.33
C ALA A 324 18.18 -47.74 -25.91
#